data_AF-A0A2D6TWD2-F1
#
_entry.id   AF-A0A2D6TWD2-F1
#
_cell.length_a   1.000
_cell.length_b   1.000
_cell.length_c   1.000
_cell.angle_alpha   90.00
_cell.angle_beta   90.00
_cell.angle_gamma   90.00
#
_symmetry.space_group_name_H-M   'P 1'
#
loop_
_entity.id
_entity.type
_entity.pdbx_description
1 polymer ?
#
loop_
_entity_poly.entity_id
_entity_poly.type
_entity_poly.pdbx_seq_one_letter_code
_entity_poly.pdbx_strand_id
1 'polypeptide(L)'
;MFKKLVDAFKKHCVPEVLPQMSPEAEDMARYHVNYVWINRDKGAQEDAACSVPLRYIDVAYENARKYPDAKFTIWFDYAVFDDKTNFFIASHQYFTAPKNVQFKNLRDIERYAASEVYDVDRPKDIWARVDLARLLVLQHQLNDTDNKADYQLYSDFDVPDVKLDCGRMYSILHKYGLFIGKTLKHNIVENGYLCFDRQDGKDFLEQRLLPRTTNAAKAGLDGYLPLMKVLQGWMMEQGFWYYNGRVSAPRQEMMGYKVPEDPFYKNHKIN
;
A
#
# COMPACT_ATOMS: atom_id res chain seq x y z
N MET A 1 -5.98 37.85 -19.25
CA MET A 1 -5.68 36.94 -18.11
C MET A 1 -6.91 36.10 -17.71
N PHE A 2 -8.09 36.70 -17.50
CA PHE A 2 -9.34 35.98 -17.16
C PHE A 2 -9.80 34.92 -18.17
N LYS A 3 -9.65 35.16 -19.49
CA LYS A 3 -10.08 34.20 -20.52
C LYS A 3 -9.31 32.87 -20.46
N LYS A 4 -7.98 32.92 -20.25
CA LYS A 4 -7.14 31.73 -20.03
C LYS A 4 -7.53 30.96 -18.76
N LEU A 5 -7.91 31.68 -17.70
CA LEU A 5 -8.34 31.08 -16.44
C LEU A 5 -9.71 30.39 -16.61
N VAL A 6 -10.65 31.02 -17.30
CA VAL A 6 -11.98 30.47 -17.62
C VAL A 6 -11.89 29.31 -18.61
N ASP A 7 -10.99 29.36 -19.59
CA ASP A 7 -10.80 28.25 -20.54
C ASP A 7 -10.11 27.05 -19.88
N ALA A 8 -9.15 27.28 -18.98
CA ALA A 8 -8.62 26.24 -18.09
C ALA A 8 -9.74 25.67 -17.21
N PHE A 9 -10.55 26.52 -16.58
CA PHE A 9 -11.70 26.12 -15.76
C PHE A 9 -12.69 25.25 -16.55
N LYS A 10 -13.07 25.67 -17.77
CA LYS A 10 -13.99 24.94 -18.65
C LYS A 10 -13.45 23.57 -19.05
N LYS A 11 -12.14 23.44 -19.32
CA LYS A 11 -11.49 22.14 -19.57
C LYS A 11 -11.62 21.20 -18.36
N HIS A 12 -11.59 21.74 -17.13
CA HIS A 12 -11.73 20.99 -15.88
C HIS A 12 -13.18 20.80 -15.39
N CYS A 13 -14.17 21.44 -16.04
CA CYS A 13 -15.60 21.32 -15.70
C CYS A 13 -16.38 20.37 -16.61
N VAL A 14 -15.77 19.81 -17.66
CA VAL A 14 -16.40 18.73 -18.42
C VAL A 14 -16.12 17.42 -17.68
N PRO A 15 -17.14 16.68 -17.25
CA PRO A 15 -16.92 15.42 -16.56
C PRO A 15 -16.16 14.48 -17.50
N GLU A 16 -14.89 14.27 -17.21
CA GLU A 16 -14.07 13.33 -17.96
C GLU A 16 -14.68 11.94 -17.81
N VAL A 17 -15.16 11.38 -18.92
CA VAL A 17 -15.73 10.04 -18.95
C VAL A 17 -14.56 9.08 -18.90
N LEU A 18 -14.42 8.35 -17.79
CA LEU A 18 -13.49 7.24 -17.72
C LEU A 18 -13.93 6.18 -18.74
N PRO A 19 -13.02 5.57 -19.50
CA PRO A 19 -13.37 4.44 -20.34
C PRO A 19 -14.03 3.38 -19.44
N GLN A 20 -15.18 2.83 -19.84
CA GLN A 20 -15.77 1.72 -19.10
C GLN A 20 -15.02 0.45 -19.50
N MET A 21 -14.07 0.05 -18.66
CA MET A 21 -13.31 -1.18 -18.82
C MET A 21 -13.74 -2.12 -17.71
N SER A 22 -14.06 -3.37 -18.06
CA SER A 22 -14.30 -4.43 -17.08
C SER A 22 -13.11 -5.38 -17.17
N PRO A 23 -12.35 -5.56 -16.09
CA PRO A 23 -11.18 -6.41 -16.14
C PRO A 23 -11.60 -7.88 -16.21
N GLU A 24 -10.88 -8.67 -16.99
CA GLU A 24 -11.06 -10.11 -17.10
C GLU A 24 -10.12 -10.84 -16.12
N ALA A 25 -10.25 -12.17 -15.98
CA ALA A 25 -9.38 -12.94 -15.10
C ALA A 25 -7.89 -12.79 -15.47
N GLU A 26 -7.59 -12.73 -16.76
CA GLU A 26 -6.23 -12.49 -17.28
C GLU A 26 -5.68 -11.11 -16.86
N ASP A 27 -6.54 -10.12 -16.65
CA ASP A 27 -6.12 -8.81 -16.13
C ASP A 27 -5.71 -8.88 -14.66
N MET A 28 -6.25 -9.82 -13.88
CA MET A 28 -5.86 -10.00 -12.47
C MET A 28 -4.40 -10.43 -12.35
N ALA A 29 -3.92 -11.26 -13.28
CA ALA A 29 -2.53 -11.71 -13.33
C ALA A 29 -1.51 -10.57 -13.50
N ARG A 30 -1.97 -9.39 -13.94
CA ARG A 30 -1.16 -8.18 -14.14
C ARG A 30 -0.91 -7.43 -12.84
N TYR A 31 -1.58 -7.80 -11.74
CA TYR A 31 -1.41 -7.19 -10.43
C TYR A 31 -0.41 -7.94 -9.55
N HIS A 32 0.40 -7.15 -8.84
CA HIS A 32 1.17 -7.60 -7.70
C HIS A 32 0.82 -6.75 -6.47
N VAL A 33 0.18 -7.38 -5.49
CA VAL A 33 -0.26 -6.78 -4.24
C VAL A 33 0.83 -6.94 -3.18
N ASN A 34 1.16 -5.84 -2.50
CA ASN A 34 2.22 -5.76 -1.51
C ASN A 34 1.65 -5.26 -0.18
N TYR A 35 2.00 -5.96 0.88
CA TYR A 35 1.72 -5.56 2.26
C TYR A 35 3.04 -5.33 3.00
N VAL A 36 3.06 -4.40 3.94
CA VAL A 36 4.26 -4.06 4.72
C VAL A 36 3.95 -4.17 6.20
N TRP A 37 4.75 -4.93 6.94
CA TRP A 37 4.71 -4.99 8.39
C TRP A 37 6.07 -4.65 8.99
N ILE A 38 6.08 -3.64 9.86
CA ILE A 38 7.26 -3.21 10.61
C ILE A 38 6.84 -3.13 12.07
N ASN A 39 7.57 -3.82 12.96
CA ASN A 39 7.33 -3.62 14.39
C ASN A 39 7.83 -2.26 14.84
N ARG A 40 7.08 -1.64 15.75
CA ARG A 40 7.54 -0.48 16.50
C ARG A 40 8.82 -0.80 17.27
N ASP A 41 8.77 -1.89 18.04
CA ASP A 41 9.81 -2.33 18.97
C ASP A 41 10.38 -3.69 18.54
N LYS A 42 11.55 -4.04 19.07
CA LYS A 42 12.20 -5.33 18.79
C LYS A 42 11.53 -6.45 19.60
N GLY A 43 11.18 -7.54 18.93
CA GLY A 43 10.58 -8.73 19.54
C GLY A 43 9.12 -8.54 19.94
N ALA A 44 8.56 -9.58 20.56
CA ALA A 44 7.22 -9.53 21.12
C ALA A 44 7.20 -8.79 22.47
N GLN A 45 6.07 -8.14 22.80
CA GLN A 45 5.85 -7.60 24.14
C GLN A 45 5.76 -8.74 25.17
N GLU A 46 6.00 -8.47 26.46
CA GLU A 46 6.14 -9.50 27.52
C GLU A 46 5.01 -10.54 27.56
N ASP A 47 3.79 -10.13 27.22
CA ASP A 47 2.61 -10.99 27.21
C ASP A 47 2.24 -11.57 25.84
N ALA A 48 2.98 -11.25 24.77
CA ALA A 48 2.68 -11.70 23.41
C ALA A 48 3.61 -12.86 22.98
N ALA A 49 3.03 -13.89 22.38
CA ALA A 49 3.77 -15.02 21.81
C ALA A 49 4.43 -14.68 20.46
N CYS A 50 3.87 -13.70 19.74
CA CYS A 50 4.32 -13.22 18.45
C CYS A 50 4.16 -11.70 18.41
N SER A 51 5.16 -10.96 17.92
CA SER A 51 5.06 -9.50 17.79
C SER A 51 4.14 -9.05 16.67
N VAL A 52 3.93 -9.92 15.67
CA VAL A 52 3.12 -9.65 14.49
C VAL A 52 1.72 -10.21 14.71
N PRO A 53 0.68 -9.41 14.45
CA PRO A 53 -0.67 -9.87 14.65
C PRO A 53 -1.15 -10.70 13.46
N LEU A 54 -1.11 -12.02 13.59
CA LEU A 54 -1.31 -12.96 12.49
C LEU A 54 -2.70 -12.81 11.83
N ARG A 55 -3.73 -12.34 12.57
CA ARG A 55 -5.06 -12.03 11.99
C ARG A 55 -5.03 -11.01 10.85
N TYR A 56 -4.09 -10.07 10.89
CA TYR A 56 -3.95 -9.09 9.82
C TYR A 56 -3.38 -9.77 8.57
N ILE A 57 -2.49 -10.74 8.74
CA ILE A 57 -1.98 -11.56 7.63
C ILE A 57 -3.10 -12.40 7.00
N ASP A 58 -4.06 -12.88 7.80
CA ASP A 58 -5.21 -13.62 7.26
C ASP A 58 -6.03 -12.80 6.25
N VAL A 59 -6.17 -11.49 6.45
CA VAL A 59 -6.83 -10.61 5.47
C VAL A 59 -6.09 -10.61 4.12
N ALA A 60 -4.74 -10.61 4.15
CA ALA A 60 -3.95 -10.74 2.92
C ALA A 60 -4.17 -12.12 2.26
N TYR A 61 -4.32 -13.19 3.04
CA TYR A 61 -4.63 -14.51 2.51
C TYR A 61 -6.04 -14.61 1.92
N GLU A 62 -7.03 -13.99 2.54
CA GLU A 62 -8.40 -13.91 2.00
C GLU A 62 -8.41 -13.21 0.64
N ASN A 63 -7.71 -12.08 0.53
CA ASN A 63 -7.52 -11.40 -0.75
C ASN A 63 -6.80 -12.30 -1.77
N ALA A 64 -5.75 -13.01 -1.36
CA ALA A 64 -5.00 -13.88 -2.25
C ALA A 64 -5.80 -15.10 -2.74
N ARG A 65 -6.68 -15.66 -1.90
CA ARG A 65 -7.64 -16.71 -2.30
C ARG A 65 -8.70 -16.18 -3.24
N LYS A 66 -9.15 -14.93 -3.04
CA LYS A 66 -10.14 -14.28 -3.90
C LYS A 66 -9.58 -13.95 -5.29
N TYR A 67 -8.30 -13.58 -5.36
CA TYR A 67 -7.63 -13.22 -6.62
C TYR A 67 -6.43 -14.16 -6.87
N PRO A 68 -6.68 -15.43 -7.22
CA PRO A 68 -5.65 -16.46 -7.28
C PRO A 68 -4.59 -16.23 -8.37
N ASP A 69 -4.93 -15.49 -9.43
CA ASP A 69 -4.03 -15.21 -10.55
C ASP A 69 -3.07 -14.04 -10.25
N ALA A 70 -3.43 -13.16 -9.31
CA ALA A 70 -2.58 -12.05 -8.89
C ALA A 70 -1.48 -12.55 -7.94
N LYS A 71 -0.35 -11.84 -7.92
CA LYS A 71 0.75 -12.10 -6.98
C LYS A 71 0.55 -11.32 -5.69
N PHE A 72 0.92 -11.92 -4.57
CA PHE A 72 0.84 -11.32 -3.25
C PHE A 72 2.19 -11.43 -2.54
N THR A 73 2.74 -10.32 -2.05
CA THR A 73 3.94 -10.32 -1.22
C THR A 73 3.68 -9.62 0.10
N ILE A 74 4.09 -10.26 1.19
CA ILE A 74 4.11 -9.68 2.52
C ILE A 74 5.56 -9.40 2.92
N TRP A 75 5.87 -8.14 3.17
CA TRP A 75 7.20 -7.67 3.48
C TRP A 75 7.36 -7.44 4.99
N PHE A 76 8.37 -8.07 5.58
CA PHE A 76 8.70 -7.97 6.99
C PHE A 76 10.10 -7.41 7.19
N ASP A 77 10.32 -6.61 8.24
CA ASP A 77 11.68 -6.30 8.73
C ASP A 77 12.10 -7.38 9.73
N TYR A 78 12.60 -8.52 9.25
CA TYR A 78 12.94 -9.65 10.12
C TYR A 78 14.01 -9.32 11.16
N ALA A 79 14.79 -8.26 10.98
CA ALA A 79 15.81 -7.87 11.96
C ALA A 79 15.23 -7.35 13.29
N VAL A 80 13.95 -6.97 13.31
CA VAL A 80 13.26 -6.57 14.54
C VAL A 80 12.45 -7.71 15.16
N PHE A 81 12.50 -8.92 14.59
CA PHE A 81 11.81 -10.10 15.12
C PHE A 81 12.71 -10.89 16.06
N ASP A 82 12.10 -11.50 17.07
CA ASP A 82 12.74 -12.52 17.89
C ASP A 82 12.49 -13.93 17.31
N ASP A 83 13.18 -14.94 17.84
CA ASP A 83 13.07 -16.32 17.35
C ASP A 83 11.65 -16.86 17.42
N LYS A 84 10.88 -16.46 18.44
CA LYS A 84 9.48 -16.86 18.61
C LYS A 84 8.61 -16.29 17.50
N THR A 85 8.73 -14.99 17.22
CA THR A 85 8.01 -14.33 16.14
C THR A 85 8.36 -14.96 14.80
N ASN A 86 9.65 -15.22 14.54
CA ASN A 86 10.09 -15.91 13.32
C ASN A 86 9.45 -17.30 13.19
N PHE A 87 9.42 -18.07 14.28
CA PHE A 87 8.78 -19.39 14.30
C PHE A 87 7.28 -19.30 13.98
N PHE A 88 6.55 -18.38 14.61
CA PHE A 88 5.12 -18.21 14.37
C PHE A 88 4.82 -17.77 12.94
N ILE A 89 5.58 -16.82 12.39
CA ILE A 89 5.42 -16.34 11.02
C ILE A 89 5.69 -17.46 10.01
N ALA A 90 6.78 -18.21 10.17
CA ALA A 90 7.11 -19.32 9.30
C ALA A 90 6.07 -20.45 9.38
N SER A 91 5.61 -20.77 10.59
CA SER A 91 4.56 -21.77 10.79
C SER A 91 3.24 -21.33 10.15
N HIS A 92 2.86 -20.07 10.34
CA HIS A 92 1.67 -19.49 9.74
C HIS A 92 1.75 -19.57 8.21
N GLN A 93 2.87 -19.16 7.62
CA GLN A 93 3.08 -19.28 6.18
C GLN A 93 2.92 -20.73 5.69
N TYR A 94 3.55 -21.68 6.37
CA TYR A 94 3.54 -23.08 5.97
C TYR A 94 2.15 -23.72 6.00
N PHE A 95 1.35 -23.42 7.02
CA PHE A 95 0.04 -24.07 7.21
C PHE A 95 -1.12 -23.36 6.50
N THR A 96 -1.08 -22.03 6.34
CA THR A 96 -2.27 -21.27 5.94
C THR A 96 -2.10 -20.42 4.68
N ALA A 97 -0.87 -20.11 4.25
CA ALA A 97 -0.64 -19.23 3.11
C ALA A 97 -1.13 -19.85 1.78
N PRO A 98 -1.89 -19.10 0.98
CA PRO A 98 -2.17 -19.45 -0.41
C PRO A 98 -0.89 -19.51 -1.27
N LYS A 99 -0.91 -20.31 -2.33
CA LYS A 99 0.27 -20.56 -3.19
C LYS A 99 0.81 -19.30 -3.89
N ASN A 100 -0.04 -18.30 -4.09
CA ASN A 100 0.30 -17.02 -4.72
C ASN A 100 0.81 -15.97 -3.70
N VAL A 101 0.99 -16.34 -2.43
CA VAL A 101 1.55 -15.47 -1.40
C VAL A 101 3.02 -15.79 -1.15
N GLN A 102 3.87 -14.76 -1.10
CA GLN A 102 5.28 -14.84 -0.77
C GLN A 102 5.61 -13.94 0.43
N PHE A 103 6.51 -14.40 1.29
CA PHE A 103 7.04 -13.61 2.40
C PHE A 103 8.46 -13.17 2.02
N LYS A 104 8.76 -11.88 2.15
CA LYS A 104 10.06 -11.30 1.81
C LYS A 104 10.59 -10.40 2.91
N ASN A 105 11.90 -10.20 2.94
CA ASN A 105 12.56 -9.32 3.89
C ASN A 105 12.66 -7.90 3.31
N LEU A 106 12.23 -6.90 4.07
CA LEU A 106 12.40 -5.49 3.71
C LEU A 106 13.86 -5.11 3.52
N ARG A 107 14.79 -5.77 4.22
CA ARG A 107 16.23 -5.52 4.08
C ARG A 107 16.84 -6.03 2.79
N ASP A 108 16.11 -6.80 2.00
CA ASP A 108 16.54 -7.18 0.65
C ASP A 108 16.40 -5.99 -0.32
N ILE A 109 15.65 -4.95 0.07
CA ILE A 109 15.55 -3.69 -0.66
C ILE A 109 16.75 -2.81 -0.28
N GLU A 110 17.68 -2.63 -1.21
CA GLU A 110 18.94 -1.86 -0.98
C GLU A 110 18.68 -0.49 -0.34
N ARG A 111 17.73 0.28 -0.88
CA ARG A 111 17.39 1.62 -0.36
C ARG A 111 16.76 1.59 1.04
N TYR A 112 16.08 0.50 1.41
CA TYR A 112 15.57 0.31 2.77
C TYR A 112 16.74 0.02 3.71
N ALA A 113 17.57 -0.97 3.36
CA ALA A 113 18.71 -1.40 4.18
C ALA A 113 19.74 -0.29 4.41
N ALA A 114 19.97 0.58 3.42
CA ALA A 114 20.92 1.69 3.52
C ALA A 114 20.37 2.95 4.22
N SER A 115 19.08 2.99 4.56
CA SER A 115 18.45 4.19 5.11
C SER A 115 18.53 4.24 6.64
N GLU A 116 19.06 5.35 7.17
CA GLU A 116 19.11 5.63 8.62
C GLU A 116 17.74 5.64 9.31
N VAL A 117 16.65 5.78 8.55
CA VAL A 117 15.28 5.74 9.08
C VAL A 117 14.95 4.38 9.70
N TYR A 118 15.60 3.31 9.23
CA TYR A 118 15.38 1.93 9.65
C TYR A 118 16.49 1.38 10.54
N ASP A 119 17.30 2.26 11.13
CA ASP A 119 18.24 1.89 12.19
C ASP A 119 17.46 1.28 13.37
N VAL A 120 17.81 0.05 13.73
CA VAL A 120 17.14 -0.71 14.79
C VAL A 120 17.48 -0.16 16.18
N ASP A 121 18.67 0.41 16.32
CA ASP A 121 19.17 0.92 17.59
C ASP A 121 18.72 2.37 17.82
N ARG A 122 18.28 3.05 16.75
CA ARG A 122 17.81 4.44 16.78
C ARG A 122 16.53 4.61 15.96
N PRO A 123 15.44 3.90 16.32
CA PRO A 123 14.23 3.91 15.51
C PRO A 123 13.63 5.31 15.45
N LYS A 124 13.33 5.75 14.23
CA LYS A 124 12.44 6.91 14.00
C LYS A 124 11.00 6.54 14.36
N ASP A 125 10.13 7.55 14.35
CA ASP A 125 8.69 7.36 14.49
C ASP A 125 8.16 6.24 13.59
N ILE A 126 7.22 5.45 14.11
CA ILE A 126 6.73 4.26 13.39
C ILE A 126 5.99 4.67 12.11
N TRP A 127 5.25 5.78 12.11
CA TRP A 127 4.54 6.27 10.95
C TRP A 127 5.51 6.75 9.87
N ALA A 128 6.56 7.46 10.26
CA ALA A 128 7.67 7.82 9.37
C ALA A 128 8.28 6.59 8.67
N ARG A 129 8.50 5.50 9.43
CA ARG A 129 9.08 4.24 8.92
C ARG A 129 8.14 3.54 7.95
N VAL A 130 6.87 3.30 8.33
CA VAL A 130 5.91 2.57 7.48
C VAL A 130 5.51 3.36 6.23
N ASP A 131 5.42 4.68 6.31
CA ASP A 131 5.07 5.54 5.18
C ASP A 131 6.17 5.59 4.13
N LEU A 132 7.44 5.58 4.55
CA LEU A 132 8.55 5.45 3.60
C LEU A 132 8.66 4.02 3.05
N ALA A 133 8.43 3.01 3.89
CA ALA A 133 8.67 1.61 3.52
C ALA A 133 7.72 1.15 2.42
N ARG A 134 6.43 1.50 2.51
CA ARG A 134 5.44 1.20 1.46
C ARG A 134 5.84 1.76 0.10
N LEU A 135 6.45 2.95 0.07
CA LEU A 135 6.90 3.57 -1.18
C LEU A 135 8.18 2.94 -1.72
N LEU A 136 9.12 2.55 -0.84
CA LEU A 136 10.33 1.84 -1.23
C LEU A 136 10.02 0.44 -1.78
N VAL A 137 9.04 -0.26 -1.21
CA VAL A 137 8.53 -1.54 -1.72
C VAL A 137 7.94 -1.37 -3.10
N LEU A 138 7.05 -0.39 -3.30
CA LEU A 138 6.47 -0.11 -4.60
C LEU A 138 7.55 0.23 -5.64
N GLN A 139 8.52 1.08 -5.29
CA GLN A 139 9.62 1.40 -6.17
C GLN A 139 10.45 0.17 -6.54
N HIS A 140 10.82 -0.65 -5.54
CA HIS A 140 11.58 -1.87 -5.75
C HIS A 140 10.84 -2.80 -6.72
N GLN A 141 9.53 -2.98 -6.53
CA GLN A 141 8.72 -3.84 -7.37
C GLN A 141 8.49 -3.30 -8.79
N LEU A 142 8.43 -1.98 -8.97
CA LEU A 142 8.37 -1.33 -10.28
C LEU A 142 9.70 -1.45 -11.05
N ASN A 143 10.82 -1.56 -10.33
CA ASN A 143 12.17 -1.68 -10.88
C ASN A 143 12.65 -3.13 -11.04
N ASP A 144 11.96 -4.09 -10.44
CA ASP A 144 12.28 -5.52 -10.54
C ASP A 144 11.98 -6.03 -11.96
N THR A 145 13.03 -6.42 -12.69
CA THR A 145 12.95 -6.94 -14.06
C THR A 145 12.36 -8.34 -14.15
N ASP A 146 12.42 -9.12 -13.06
CA ASP A 146 11.85 -10.46 -12.98
C ASP A 146 10.37 -10.41 -12.59
N ASN A 147 9.93 -9.29 -12.01
CA ASN A 147 8.52 -9.03 -11.78
C ASN A 147 7.82 -8.67 -13.11
N LYS A 148 6.93 -9.56 -13.56
CA LYS A 148 6.14 -9.39 -14.80
C LYS A 148 4.80 -8.67 -14.60
N ALA A 149 4.47 -8.25 -13.39
CA ALA A 149 3.22 -7.53 -13.14
C ALA A 149 3.33 -6.07 -13.64
N ASP A 150 2.28 -5.61 -14.33
CA ASP A 150 2.16 -4.23 -14.81
C ASP A 150 1.78 -3.29 -13.65
N TYR A 151 0.95 -3.77 -12.72
CA TYR A 151 0.40 -2.97 -11.65
C TYR A 151 1.00 -3.37 -10.30
N GLN A 152 1.65 -2.42 -9.63
CA GLN A 152 2.20 -2.59 -8.28
C GLN A 152 1.28 -1.91 -7.28
N LEU A 153 0.60 -2.72 -6.47
CA LEU A 153 -0.39 -2.29 -5.51
C LEU A 153 0.18 -2.45 -4.11
N TYR A 154 0.06 -1.42 -3.29
CA TYR A 154 0.24 -1.46 -1.85
C TYR A 154 -1.13 -1.45 -1.18
N SER A 155 -1.30 -2.29 -0.16
CA SER A 155 -2.48 -2.32 0.70
C SER A 155 -2.07 -2.44 2.16
N ASP A 156 -2.73 -1.69 3.03
CA ASP A 156 -2.77 -1.98 4.46
C ASP A 156 -3.52 -3.30 4.68
N PHE A 157 -3.23 -3.97 5.79
CA PHE A 157 -3.84 -5.24 6.15
C PHE A 157 -5.28 -5.10 6.67
N ASP A 158 -5.74 -3.89 6.93
CA ASP A 158 -7.12 -3.60 7.36
C ASP A 158 -8.07 -3.36 6.18
N VAL A 159 -7.59 -3.61 4.95
CA VAL A 159 -8.37 -3.57 3.70
C VAL A 159 -9.00 -4.95 3.46
N PRO A 160 -10.32 -5.11 3.68
CA PRO A 160 -10.97 -6.42 3.62
C PRO A 160 -11.02 -6.98 2.19
N ASP A 161 -11.03 -6.11 1.18
CA ASP A 161 -11.06 -6.50 -0.23
C ASP A 161 -10.29 -5.49 -1.07
N VAL A 162 -9.23 -5.94 -1.73
CA VAL A 162 -8.42 -5.11 -2.62
C VAL A 162 -9.15 -4.77 -3.92
N LYS A 163 -10.30 -5.39 -4.23
CA LYS A 163 -11.17 -5.05 -5.38
C LYS A 163 -10.43 -4.98 -6.71
N LEU A 164 -9.61 -5.98 -7.04
CA LEU A 164 -8.86 -6.00 -8.31
C LEU A 164 -9.79 -6.05 -9.52
N ASP A 165 -10.98 -6.64 -9.34
CA ASP A 165 -12.10 -6.71 -10.28
C ASP A 165 -12.80 -5.36 -10.56
N CYS A 166 -12.39 -4.28 -9.88
CA CYS A 166 -13.03 -2.98 -10.01
C CYS A 166 -12.66 -2.31 -11.34
N GLY A 167 -13.59 -2.33 -12.30
CA GLY A 167 -13.44 -1.65 -13.59
C GLY A 167 -13.05 -0.17 -13.47
N ARG A 168 -13.56 0.53 -12.46
CA ARG A 168 -13.16 1.93 -12.21
C ARG A 168 -11.67 2.06 -11.87
N MET A 169 -11.15 1.20 -10.98
CA MET A 169 -9.71 1.22 -10.67
C MET A 169 -8.90 0.97 -11.93
N TYR A 170 -9.28 -0.07 -12.68
CA TYR A 170 -8.58 -0.45 -13.91
C TYR A 170 -8.56 0.70 -14.93
N SER A 171 -9.69 1.38 -15.17
CA SER A 171 -9.77 2.54 -16.06
C SER A 171 -8.92 3.73 -15.61
N ILE A 172 -8.82 3.98 -14.31
CA ILE A 172 -7.99 5.07 -13.76
C ILE A 172 -6.51 4.72 -13.94
N LEU A 173 -6.11 3.49 -13.59
CA LEU A 173 -4.74 3.02 -13.75
C LEU A 173 -4.30 3.09 -15.21
N HIS A 174 -5.11 2.58 -16.13
CA HIS A 174 -4.76 2.58 -17.56
C HIS A 174 -4.65 3.99 -18.16
N LYS A 175 -5.36 4.97 -17.60
CA LYS A 175 -5.37 6.34 -18.13
C LYS A 175 -4.32 7.24 -17.50
N TYR A 176 -4.06 7.10 -16.20
CA TYR A 176 -3.23 8.04 -15.45
C TYR A 176 -2.03 7.39 -14.75
N GLY A 177 -1.89 6.07 -14.83
CA GLY A 177 -0.79 5.32 -14.21
C GLY A 177 -0.80 5.25 -12.69
N LEU A 178 -1.81 5.83 -12.02
CA LEU A 178 -1.88 5.94 -10.57
C LEU A 178 -3.32 5.82 -10.08
N PHE A 179 -3.51 5.00 -9.06
CA PHE A 179 -4.74 4.90 -8.30
C PHE A 179 -4.48 5.02 -6.80
N ILE A 180 -5.39 5.67 -6.08
CA ILE A 180 -5.28 5.90 -4.64
C ILE A 180 -6.62 5.59 -3.97
N GLY A 181 -6.59 4.87 -2.85
CA GLY A 181 -7.77 4.56 -2.06
C GLY A 181 -8.32 5.76 -1.30
N LYS A 182 -9.61 5.68 -0.96
CA LYS A 182 -10.26 6.57 0.01
C LYS A 182 -11.00 5.77 1.06
N THR A 183 -11.15 6.35 2.24
CA THR A 183 -12.06 5.82 3.25
C THR A 183 -13.50 5.89 2.77
N LEU A 184 -14.25 4.81 3.02
CA LEU A 184 -15.66 4.66 2.70
C LEU A 184 -16.52 5.72 3.39
N LYS A 185 -16.31 5.89 4.70
CA LYS A 185 -17.19 6.71 5.54
C LYS A 185 -16.97 8.21 5.35
N HIS A 186 -15.72 8.63 5.15
CA HIS A 186 -15.34 10.05 5.18
C HIS A 186 -14.78 10.58 3.85
N ASN A 187 -14.60 9.72 2.84
CA ASN A 187 -13.99 10.09 1.55
C ASN A 187 -12.62 10.77 1.70
N ILE A 188 -11.86 10.39 2.73
CA ILE A 188 -10.51 10.88 2.97
C ILE A 188 -9.55 10.03 2.15
N VAL A 189 -8.60 10.69 1.46
CA VAL A 189 -7.53 10.01 0.72
C VAL A 189 -6.54 9.44 1.72
N GLU A 190 -6.22 8.16 1.57
CA GLU A 190 -5.32 7.44 2.47
C GLU A 190 -4.07 6.98 1.74
N ASN A 191 -2.98 6.80 2.50
CA ASN A 191 -1.78 6.13 2.00
C ASN A 191 -1.82 4.60 2.20
N GLY A 192 -2.87 4.09 2.86
CA GLY A 192 -3.12 2.68 3.09
C GLY A 192 -3.48 1.87 1.85
N TYR A 193 -3.66 2.53 0.71
CA TYR A 193 -4.02 1.86 -0.52
C TYR A 193 -3.55 2.67 -1.74
N LEU A 194 -2.53 2.19 -2.43
CA LEU A 194 -1.88 2.88 -3.55
C LEU A 194 -1.60 1.87 -4.67
N CYS A 195 -1.80 2.23 -5.93
CA CYS A 195 -1.43 1.37 -7.04
C CYS A 195 -0.80 2.19 -8.16
N PHE A 196 0.31 1.69 -8.68
CA PHE A 196 1.09 2.31 -9.73
C PHE A 196 1.17 1.38 -10.94
N ASP A 197 0.97 1.93 -12.12
CA ASP A 197 1.34 1.31 -13.38
C ASP A 197 2.86 1.37 -13.57
N ARG A 198 3.45 0.30 -14.11
CA ARG A 198 4.89 0.18 -14.35
C ARG A 198 5.45 1.23 -15.31
N GLN A 199 4.69 1.61 -16.33
CA GLN A 199 5.13 2.56 -17.34
C GLN A 199 4.92 3.99 -16.87
N ASP A 200 3.70 4.32 -16.43
CA ASP A 200 3.30 5.71 -16.17
C ASP A 200 3.42 6.12 -14.70
N GLY A 201 3.24 5.18 -13.77
CA GLY A 201 3.22 5.45 -12.34
C GLY A 201 4.60 5.64 -11.71
N LYS A 202 5.64 5.06 -12.32
CA LYS A 202 7.00 5.05 -11.78
C LYS A 202 7.58 6.46 -11.61
N ASP A 203 7.50 7.29 -12.64
CA ASP A 203 8.06 8.66 -12.60
C ASP A 203 7.39 9.50 -11.51
N PHE A 204 6.08 9.33 -11.31
CA PHE A 204 5.37 10.01 -10.24
C PHE A 204 5.92 9.61 -8.86
N LEU A 205 6.06 8.31 -8.62
CA LEU A 205 6.58 7.78 -7.37
C LEU A 205 8.00 8.28 -7.10
N GLU A 206 8.90 8.15 -8.07
CA GLU A 206 10.33 8.43 -7.90
C GLU A 206 10.65 9.93 -7.85
N GLN A 207 9.99 10.74 -8.68
CA GLN A 207 10.34 12.16 -8.82
C GLN A 207 9.52 13.07 -7.89
N ARG A 208 8.30 12.68 -7.51
CA ARG A 208 7.39 13.56 -6.75
C ARG A 208 7.15 13.09 -5.33
N LEU A 209 6.86 11.80 -5.14
CA LEU A 209 6.41 11.28 -3.85
C LEU A 209 7.57 10.87 -2.94
N LEU A 210 8.46 9.98 -3.41
CA LEU A 210 9.57 9.44 -2.64
C LEU A 210 10.50 10.51 -2.04
N PRO A 211 10.95 11.56 -2.78
CA PRO A 211 11.86 12.55 -2.23
C PRO A 211 11.26 13.28 -1.02
N ARG A 212 9.97 13.60 -1.07
CA ARG A 212 9.28 14.30 0.03
C ARG A 212 9.07 13.42 1.24
N THR A 213 8.63 12.19 1.03
CA THR A 213 8.45 11.22 2.14
C THR A 213 9.79 10.87 2.78
N THR A 214 10.86 10.73 1.99
CA THR A 214 12.22 10.51 2.51
C THR A 214 12.66 11.66 3.42
N ASN A 215 12.47 12.91 2.98
CA ASN A 215 12.86 14.08 3.78
C ASN A 215 12.05 14.19 5.09
N ALA A 216 10.75 13.93 5.04
CA ALA A 216 9.90 13.91 6.24
C ALA A 216 10.31 12.80 7.20
N ALA A 217 10.55 11.59 6.69
CA ALA A 217 10.94 10.45 7.51
C ALA A 217 12.30 10.64 8.19
N LYS A 218 13.28 11.22 7.50
CA LYS A 218 14.58 11.59 8.09
C LYS A 218 14.44 12.58 9.25
N ALA A 219 13.52 13.53 9.10
CA ALA A 219 13.15 14.47 10.16
C ALA A 219 12.33 13.84 11.30
N GLY A 220 11.95 12.56 11.19
CA GLY A 220 11.11 11.85 12.18
C GLY A 220 9.64 12.24 12.14
N LEU A 221 9.17 12.80 11.03
CA LEU A 221 7.77 13.19 10.82
C LEU A 221 7.02 12.12 10.04
N ASP A 222 5.70 12.01 10.26
CA ASP A 222 4.86 11.13 9.45
C ASP A 222 4.94 11.48 7.96
N GLY A 223 4.82 10.46 7.11
CA GLY A 223 4.87 10.61 5.66
C GLY A 223 3.51 10.95 5.04
N TYR A 224 2.43 10.82 5.80
CA TYR A 224 1.06 11.06 5.35
C TYR A 224 0.85 12.49 4.86
N LEU A 225 1.24 13.52 5.63
CA LEU A 225 1.08 14.91 5.21
C LEU A 225 1.83 15.27 3.91
N PRO A 226 3.13 14.95 3.76
CA PRO A 226 3.85 15.10 2.49
C PRO A 226 3.17 14.39 1.32
N LEU A 227 2.74 13.14 1.52
CA LEU A 227 2.04 12.35 0.53
C LEU A 227 0.75 13.04 0.10
N MET A 228 -0.06 13.48 1.06
CA MET A 228 -1.33 14.15 0.79
C MET A 228 -1.15 15.41 -0.04
N LYS A 229 -0.14 16.23 0.25
CA LYS A 229 0.16 17.44 -0.54
C LYS A 229 0.53 17.11 -1.99
N VAL A 230 1.33 16.06 -2.21
CA VAL A 230 1.74 15.63 -3.56
C VAL A 230 0.55 15.07 -4.33
N LEU A 231 -0.23 14.21 -3.70
CA LEU A 231 -1.41 13.59 -4.30
C LEU A 231 -2.49 14.62 -4.62
N GLN A 232 -2.76 15.57 -3.73
CA GLN A 232 -3.70 16.66 -3.98
C GLN A 232 -3.25 17.52 -5.16
N GLY A 233 -1.96 17.86 -5.24
CA GLY A 233 -1.38 18.59 -6.37
C GLY A 233 -1.62 17.89 -7.70
N TRP A 234 -1.27 16.60 -7.75
CA TRP A 234 -1.53 15.75 -8.91
C TRP A 234 -3.01 15.63 -9.25
N MET A 235 -3.86 15.43 -8.25
CA MET A 235 -5.30 15.34 -8.46
C MET A 235 -5.86 16.63 -9.08
N MET A 236 -5.36 17.79 -8.66
CA MET A 236 -5.72 19.08 -9.27
C MET A 236 -5.21 19.20 -10.71
N GLU A 237 -3.97 18.80 -11.00
CA GLU A 237 -3.39 18.80 -12.35
C GLU A 237 -4.21 17.95 -13.33
N GLN A 238 -4.73 16.80 -12.86
CA GLN A 238 -5.59 15.91 -13.64
C GLN A 238 -7.06 16.35 -13.67
N GLY A 239 -7.44 17.46 -13.01
CA GLY A 239 -8.81 17.97 -13.02
C GLY A 239 -9.79 17.28 -12.07
N PHE A 240 -9.32 16.53 -11.07
CA PHE A 240 -10.17 15.83 -10.11
C PHE A 240 -10.77 16.72 -9.00
N TRP A 241 -10.49 18.03 -8.99
CA TRP A 241 -10.83 18.95 -7.90
C TRP A 241 -12.34 19.00 -7.56
N TYR A 242 -13.21 18.81 -8.54
CA TYR A 242 -14.67 18.87 -8.36
C TYR A 242 -15.34 17.52 -8.12
N TYR A 243 -14.60 16.43 -8.25
CA TYR A 243 -15.19 15.09 -8.30
C TYR A 243 -14.63 14.21 -7.19
N ASN A 244 -15.00 14.56 -5.96
CA ASN A 244 -14.87 13.68 -4.81
C ASN A 244 -15.48 12.30 -5.15
N GLY A 245 -14.62 11.32 -5.39
CA GLY A 245 -14.99 9.93 -5.70
C GLY A 245 -14.46 9.40 -7.03
N ARG A 246 -13.87 10.22 -7.92
CA ARG A 246 -13.40 9.78 -9.27
C ARG A 246 -12.07 9.05 -9.34
N VAL A 247 -11.20 9.17 -8.34
CA VAL A 247 -9.86 8.55 -8.37
C VAL A 247 -9.73 7.36 -7.43
N SER A 248 -10.84 6.99 -6.77
CA SER A 248 -10.85 6.07 -5.64
C SER A 248 -12.09 5.19 -5.69
N ALA A 249 -11.88 3.90 -5.44
CA ALA A 249 -12.91 2.94 -5.09
C ALA A 249 -12.96 2.82 -3.56
N PRO A 250 -14.11 2.46 -2.98
CA PRO A 250 -14.20 2.19 -1.55
C PRO A 250 -13.33 0.98 -1.19
N ARG A 251 -12.30 1.18 -0.37
CA ARG A 251 -11.36 0.10 -0.02
C ARG A 251 -10.99 0.00 1.46
N GLN A 252 -11.35 0.99 2.28
CA GLN A 252 -11.16 0.94 3.73
C GLN A 252 -12.40 1.50 4.43
N GLU A 253 -12.94 0.82 5.44
CA GLU A 253 -14.17 1.28 6.10
C GLU A 253 -13.96 2.66 6.75
N MET A 254 -12.85 2.82 7.48
CA MET A 254 -12.43 4.05 8.17
C MET A 254 -10.91 4.11 8.31
N MET A 255 -10.36 5.29 8.60
CA MET A 255 -8.94 5.45 8.98
C MET A 255 -8.59 4.61 10.21
N GLY A 256 -7.50 3.84 10.12
CA GLY A 256 -7.00 3.04 11.24
C GLY A 256 -8.00 1.97 11.69
N TYR A 257 -8.71 1.37 10.72
CA TYR A 257 -9.66 0.31 11.02
C TYR A 257 -8.93 -0.85 11.72
N LYS A 258 -9.47 -1.27 12.85
CA LYS A 258 -8.94 -2.43 13.56
C LYS A 258 -9.66 -3.66 13.05
N VAL A 259 -8.91 -4.59 12.48
CA VAL A 259 -9.42 -5.93 12.17
C VAL A 259 -9.98 -6.51 13.48
N PRO A 260 -11.24 -6.98 13.49
CA PRO A 260 -11.87 -7.53 14.69
C PRO A 260 -11.00 -8.58 15.38
N GLU A 261 -11.04 -8.63 16.72
CA GLU A 261 -10.32 -9.66 17.47
C GLU A 261 -10.88 -11.06 17.16
N ASP A 262 -10.00 -12.00 16.83
CA ASP A 262 -10.35 -13.41 16.75
C ASP A 262 -10.10 -14.08 18.13
N PRO A 263 -11.09 -14.80 18.69
CA PRO A 263 -10.91 -15.52 19.95
C PRO A 263 -9.73 -16.49 19.96
N PHE A 264 -9.40 -17.13 18.83
CA PHE A 264 -8.26 -18.03 18.73
C PHE A 264 -6.95 -17.31 19.03
N TYR A 265 -6.67 -16.19 18.35
CA TYR A 265 -5.43 -15.42 18.56
C TYR A 265 -5.36 -14.85 19.98
N LYS A 266 -6.48 -14.29 20.45
CA LYS A 266 -6.61 -13.74 21.81
C LYS A 266 -6.30 -14.79 22.88
N ASN A 267 -6.91 -15.97 22.79
CA ASN A 267 -6.77 -17.03 23.79
C ASN A 267 -5.35 -17.62 23.82
N HIS A 268 -4.62 -17.56 22.70
CA HIS A 268 -3.24 -18.06 22.58
C HIS A 268 -2.19 -16.95 22.73
N LYS A 269 -2.60 -15.72 23.10
CA LYS A 269 -1.73 -14.55 23.24
C LYS A 269 -0.88 -14.27 21.99
N ILE A 270 -1.43 -14.55 20.81
CA ILE A 270 -0.85 -14.15 19.53
C ILE A 270 -1.42 -12.75 19.25
N ASN A 271 -0.54 -11.78 18.95
CA ASN A 271 -0.96 -10.39 18.78
C ASN A 271 -2.02 -10.18 17.70
#